data_AF-A0AAN5VPB6-F1
#
_entry.id   AF-A0AAN5VPB6-F1
#
_cell.length_a   1.000
_cell.length_b   1.000
_cell.length_c   1.000
_cell.angle_alpha   90.00
_cell.angle_beta   90.00
_cell.angle_gamma   90.00
#
_symmetry.space_group_name_H-M   'P 1'
#
loop_
_entity.id
_entity.type
_entity.pdbx_description
1 polymer ?
#
loop_
_entity_poly.entity_id
_entity_poly.type
_entity_poly.pdbx_seq_one_letter_code
_entity_poly.pdbx_strand_id
1 'polypeptide(L)'
;MSFSKGEYYNMKFDLEENENKIDYRDITEKRIQDTFKRNSNSIVTSLLELKENEEVKKESVSIYFESDDISVLKAVAQIKKTTINKLVLDVLKPVIDATRADLEGSEDIEKLAKSYDRRKKGRGRKIEK
;
A
#
# COMPACT_ATOMS: atom_id res chain seq x y z
N MET A 1 -45.76 -34.18 -36.14
CA MET A 1 -47.18 -34.09 -35.72
C MET A 1 -47.28 -33.02 -34.64
N SER A 2 -48.10 -32.03 -34.95
CA SER A 2 -48.33 -30.74 -34.31
C SER A 2 -49.12 -30.79 -33.01
N PHE A 3 -48.92 -29.82 -32.11
CA PHE A 3 -50.01 -28.99 -31.57
C PHE A 3 -49.51 -27.59 -31.22
N SER A 4 -50.31 -26.60 -31.63
CA SER A 4 -50.21 -25.16 -31.36
C SER A 4 -51.41 -24.75 -30.51
N LYS A 5 -51.22 -23.71 -29.68
CA LYS A 5 -52.18 -22.71 -29.16
C LYS A 5 -51.60 -22.23 -27.82
N GLY A 6 -51.26 -20.96 -27.65
CA GLY A 6 -52.22 -19.87 -27.77
C GLY A 6 -53.05 -19.85 -26.49
N GLU A 7 -52.93 -18.76 -25.74
CA GLU A 7 -54.00 -18.27 -24.85
C GLU A 7 -54.21 -19.04 -23.55
N TYR A 8 -53.33 -18.79 -22.56
CA TYR A 8 -53.75 -18.84 -21.17
C TYR A 8 -53.55 -17.48 -20.49
N TYR A 9 -54.63 -16.70 -20.57
CA TYR A 9 -55.15 -15.77 -19.55
C TYR A 9 -54.34 -14.52 -19.18
N ASN A 10 -54.77 -13.41 -19.78
CA ASN A 10 -54.92 -12.14 -19.10
C ASN A 10 -55.89 -12.29 -17.91
N MET A 11 -55.42 -12.07 -16.67
CA MET A 11 -56.26 -11.67 -15.55
C MET A 11 -55.64 -10.48 -14.81
N LYS A 12 -56.24 -9.31 -15.10
CA LYS A 12 -56.57 -8.13 -14.28
C LYS A 12 -55.70 -7.90 -13.03
N PHE A 13 -54.87 -6.84 -13.01
CA PHE A 13 -55.20 -5.47 -12.58
C PHE A 13 -55.77 -5.36 -11.16
N ASP A 14 -54.97 -4.65 -10.34
CA ASP A 14 -55.22 -3.94 -9.09
C ASP A 14 -55.43 -4.73 -7.80
N LEU A 15 -54.32 -4.83 -7.04
CA LEU A 15 -54.32 -4.85 -5.58
C LEU A 15 -53.11 -4.05 -5.08
N GLU A 16 -53.42 -2.84 -4.63
CA GLU A 16 -52.91 -2.22 -3.40
C GLU A 16 -51.53 -1.54 -3.42
N GLU A 17 -51.64 -0.21 -3.38
CA GLU A 17 -50.71 0.73 -2.76
C GLU A 17 -50.00 0.12 -1.54
N ASN A 18 -48.67 0.02 -1.62
CA ASN A 18 -47.85 0.15 -0.43
C ASN A 18 -46.67 1.07 -0.73
N GLU A 19 -46.76 2.21 -0.04
CA GLU A 19 -45.87 3.34 -0.03
C GLU A 19 -44.45 2.92 0.40
N ASN A 20 -43.45 3.65 -0.10
CA ASN A 20 -42.02 3.41 0.09
C ASN A 20 -41.42 2.29 -0.76
N LYS A 21 -41.59 2.36 -2.07
CA LYS A 21 -40.50 1.93 -2.96
C LYS A 21 -39.33 2.87 -2.66
N ILE A 22 -38.46 2.44 -1.74
CA ILE A 22 -37.17 3.06 -1.53
C ILE A 22 -36.52 3.12 -2.91
N ASP A 23 -36.49 4.30 -3.50
CA ASP A 23 -35.76 4.49 -4.72
C ASP A 23 -34.29 4.44 -4.33
N TYR A 24 -33.72 3.24 -4.47
CA TYR A 24 -32.33 3.00 -4.16
C TYR A 24 -31.43 3.96 -4.92
N ARG A 25 -31.84 4.48 -6.09
CA ARG A 25 -31.09 5.55 -6.78
C ARG A 25 -31.05 6.81 -5.94
N ASP A 26 -32.19 7.29 -5.46
CA ASP A 26 -32.27 8.52 -4.68
C ASP A 26 -31.53 8.41 -3.33
N ILE A 27 -31.58 7.23 -2.69
CA ILE A 27 -30.76 6.96 -1.49
C ILE A 27 -29.27 6.93 -1.82
N THR A 28 -28.88 6.27 -2.91
CA THR A 28 -27.46 6.22 -3.31
C THR A 28 -26.94 7.59 -3.73
N GLU A 29 -27.72 8.38 -4.47
CA GLU A 29 -27.36 9.74 -4.87
C GLU A 29 -27.23 10.66 -3.67
N LYS A 30 -28.18 10.63 -2.73
CA LYS A 30 -28.05 11.38 -1.47
C LYS A 30 -26.82 10.96 -0.68
N ARG A 31 -26.53 9.66 -0.59
CA ARG A 31 -25.36 9.14 0.14
C ARG A 31 -24.04 9.52 -0.54
N ILE A 32 -23.99 9.51 -1.88
CA ILE A 32 -22.85 9.98 -2.67
C ILE A 32 -22.66 11.48 -2.44
N GLN A 33 -23.72 12.28 -2.61
CA GLN A 33 -23.67 13.73 -2.41
C GLN A 33 -23.28 14.12 -0.98
N ASP A 34 -23.81 13.44 0.05
CA ASP A 34 -23.44 13.66 1.44
C ASP A 34 -22.00 13.25 1.73
N THR A 35 -21.51 12.18 1.10
CA THR A 35 -20.11 11.77 1.23
C THR A 35 -19.18 12.80 0.58
N PHE A 36 -19.52 13.30 -0.61
CA PHE A 36 -18.78 14.38 -1.26
C PHE A 36 -18.83 15.69 -0.46
N LYS A 37 -19.99 16.08 0.09
CA LYS A 37 -20.14 17.29 0.92
C LYS A 37 -19.46 17.17 2.30
N ARG A 38 -19.40 15.98 2.90
CA ARG A 38 -18.60 15.75 4.12
C ARG A 38 -17.10 15.79 3.83
N ASN A 39 -16.70 15.31 2.65
CA ASN A 39 -15.29 15.27 2.24
C ASN A 39 -14.81 16.59 1.62
N SER A 40 -15.70 17.52 1.27
CA SER A 40 -15.34 18.85 0.74
C SER A 40 -14.78 19.82 1.79
N ASN A 41 -14.78 19.45 3.08
CA ASN A 41 -14.00 20.16 4.10
C ASN A 41 -12.51 19.74 4.09
N SER A 42 -12.15 18.68 3.36
CA SER A 42 -10.78 18.40 2.96
C SER A 42 -10.56 19.06 1.60
N ILE A 43 -9.88 20.21 1.60
CA ILE A 43 -9.52 20.96 0.41
C ILE A 43 -8.67 20.05 -0.50
N VAL A 44 -9.32 19.45 -1.49
CA VAL A 44 -8.70 18.97 -2.72
C VAL A 44 -9.51 19.61 -3.83
N THR A 45 -9.05 20.77 -4.29
CA THR A 45 -9.74 21.60 -5.29
C THR A 45 -9.44 21.15 -6.72
N SER A 46 -8.48 20.24 -6.92
CA SER A 46 -8.18 19.65 -8.23
C SER A 46 -7.50 18.27 -8.10
N LEU A 47 -7.76 17.35 -9.04
CA LEU A 47 -7.00 16.07 -9.15
C LEU A 47 -5.51 16.29 -9.42
N LEU A 48 -5.11 17.49 -9.84
CA LEU A 48 -3.72 17.92 -10.01
C LEU A 48 -3.04 18.33 -8.68
N GLU A 49 -3.81 18.47 -7.59
CA GLU A 49 -3.31 18.77 -6.25
C GLU A 49 -3.10 17.51 -5.40
N LEU A 50 -3.24 16.33 -6.00
CA LEU A 50 -2.73 15.09 -5.41
C LEU A 50 -1.23 15.29 -5.20
N LYS A 51 -0.83 15.67 -3.99
CA LYS A 51 0.58 15.64 -3.58
C LYS A 51 1.08 14.24 -3.90
N GLU A 52 2.05 14.16 -4.81
CA GLU A 52 2.82 12.93 -4.99
C GLU A 52 3.23 12.47 -3.59
N ASN A 53 2.89 11.23 -3.25
CA ASN A 53 3.40 10.62 -2.02
C ASN A 53 4.91 10.80 -2.07
N GLU A 54 5.48 11.54 -1.12
CA GLU A 54 6.91 11.82 -1.08
C GLU A 54 7.66 10.50 -1.26
N GLU A 55 8.32 10.34 -2.42
CA GLU A 55 9.09 9.14 -2.70
C GLU A 55 10.26 9.11 -1.72
N VAL A 56 10.10 8.33 -0.65
CA VAL A 56 11.20 8.06 0.27
C VAL A 56 12.29 7.37 -0.53
N LYS A 57 13.39 8.08 -0.79
CA LYS A 57 14.57 7.53 -1.48
C LYS A 57 15.07 6.33 -0.71
N LYS A 58 14.98 5.14 -1.32
CA LYS A 58 15.50 3.89 -0.77
C LYS A 58 16.87 3.61 -1.38
N GLU A 59 17.83 3.32 -0.53
CA GLU A 59 19.15 2.86 -0.96
C GLU A 59 19.21 1.33 -0.89
N SER A 60 19.90 0.71 -1.85
CA SER A 60 20.08 -0.73 -1.89
C SER A 60 21.40 -1.14 -1.23
N VAL A 61 21.33 -2.18 -0.39
CA VAL A 61 22.49 -2.79 0.25
C VAL A 61 22.43 -4.30 -0.01
N SER A 62 23.53 -4.87 -0.49
CA SER A 62 23.68 -6.31 -0.62
C SER A 62 24.25 -6.87 0.67
N ILE A 63 23.52 -7.81 1.27
CA ILE A 63 23.93 -8.54 2.49
C ILE A 63 24.07 -10.01 2.11
N TYR A 64 25.20 -10.62 2.49
CA TYR A 64 25.46 -12.04 2.27
C TYR A 64 25.14 -12.79 3.56
N PHE A 65 24.45 -13.90 3.42
CA PHE A 65 24.08 -14.82 4.49
C PHE A 65 24.63 -16.20 4.17
N GLU A 66 24.81 -17.02 5.20
CA GLU A 66 25.12 -18.43 5.02
C GLU A 66 23.91 -19.16 4.40
N SER A 67 24.17 -20.30 3.72
CA SER A 67 23.13 -21.05 3.00
C SER A 67 21.98 -21.49 3.90
N ASP A 68 22.32 -21.88 5.13
CA ASP A 68 21.40 -22.47 6.09
C ASP A 68 20.50 -21.38 6.68
N ASP A 69 21.09 -20.22 7.01
CA ASP A 69 20.35 -19.03 7.46
C ASP A 69 19.36 -18.54 6.41
N ILE A 70 19.74 -18.52 5.13
CA ILE A 70 18.81 -18.16 4.04
C ILE A 70 17.61 -19.10 4.00
N SER A 71 17.82 -20.39 4.26
CA SER A 71 16.74 -21.38 4.25
C SER A 71 15.75 -21.13 5.39
N VAL A 72 16.25 -20.77 6.58
CA VAL A 72 15.41 -20.36 7.71
C VAL A 72 14.64 -19.07 7.39
N LEU A 73 15.32 -18.05 6.86
CA LEU A 73 14.69 -16.78 6.49
C LEU A 73 13.59 -16.96 5.43
N LYS A 74 13.81 -17.83 4.44
CA LYS A 74 12.80 -18.20 3.43
C LYS A 74 11.59 -18.87 4.07
N ALA A 75 11.80 -19.81 4.99
CA ALA A 75 10.71 -20.49 5.69
C ALA A 75 9.85 -19.51 6.51
N VAL A 76 10.49 -18.63 7.27
CA VAL A 76 9.78 -17.60 8.07
C VAL A 76 9.05 -16.61 7.17
N ALA A 77 9.69 -16.15 6.09
CA ALA A 77 9.07 -15.24 5.13
C ALA A 77 7.81 -15.85 4.49
N GLN A 78 7.87 -17.15 4.15
CA GLN A 78 6.73 -17.90 3.63
C GLN A 78 5.59 -17.99 4.65
N ILE A 79 5.89 -18.36 5.90
CA ILE A 79 4.89 -18.46 6.99
C ILE A 79 4.21 -17.11 7.21
N LYS A 80 4.98 -16.02 7.25
CA LYS A 80 4.48 -14.67 7.49
C LYS A 80 3.94 -13.97 6.25
N LYS A 81 3.93 -14.63 5.09
CA LYS A 81 3.50 -14.08 3.79
C LYS A 81 4.15 -12.72 3.50
N THR A 82 5.46 -12.64 3.74
CA THR A 82 6.26 -11.42 3.59
C THR A 82 7.53 -11.69 2.78
N THR A 83 8.32 -10.67 2.51
CA THR A 83 9.63 -10.82 1.85
C THR A 83 10.75 -10.86 2.87
N ILE A 84 11.88 -11.49 2.51
CA ILE A 84 13.09 -11.50 3.35
C ILE A 84 13.54 -10.07 3.65
N ASN A 85 13.52 -9.17 2.65
CA ASN A 85 13.89 -7.77 2.83
C ASN A 85 13.02 -7.07 3.89
N LYS A 86 11.70 -7.31 3.86
CA LYS A 86 10.80 -6.73 4.87
C LYS A 86 11.04 -7.34 6.24
N LEU A 87 11.24 -8.65 6.33
CA LEU A 87 11.57 -9.32 7.59
C LEU A 87 12.85 -8.76 8.23
N VAL A 88 13.91 -8.62 7.45
CA VAL A 88 15.19 -8.07 7.90
C VAL A 88 15.02 -6.61 8.32
N LEU A 89 14.29 -5.81 7.54
CA LEU A 89 14.02 -4.41 7.87
C LEU A 89 13.21 -4.28 9.16
N ASP A 90 12.18 -5.11 9.35
CA ASP A 90 11.33 -5.10 10.54
C ASP A 90 12.14 -5.42 11.81
N VAL A 91 13.16 -6.27 11.70
CA VAL A 91 14.09 -6.58 12.81
C VAL A 91 15.10 -5.45 13.05
N LEU A 92 15.66 -4.87 11.98
CA LEU A 92 16.69 -3.84 12.10
C LEU A 92 16.13 -2.47 12.49
N LYS A 93 14.91 -2.14 12.09
CA LYS A 93 14.33 -0.80 12.27
C LYS A 93 14.28 -0.34 13.73
N PRO A 94 13.80 -1.15 14.71
CA PRO A 94 13.82 -0.75 16.12
C PRO A 94 15.23 -0.46 16.64
N VAL A 95 16.22 -1.23 16.19
CA VAL A 95 17.63 -1.06 16.59
C VAL A 95 18.21 0.22 15.99
N ILE A 96 17.91 0.50 14.72
CA ILE A 96 18.34 1.72 14.03
C ILE A 96 17.70 2.95 14.69
N ASP A 97 16.41 2.89 15.00
CA ASP A 97 15.68 4.00 15.61
C ASP A 97 16.23 4.31 17.02
N ALA A 98 16.50 3.28 17.83
CA ALA A 98 17.14 3.45 19.13
C ALA A 98 18.55 4.04 19.02
N THR A 99 19.37 3.49 18.12
CA THR A 99 20.75 3.97 17.91
C THR A 99 20.77 5.40 17.37
N ARG A 100 19.81 5.78 16.53
CA ARG A 100 19.67 7.15 16.04
C ARG A 100 19.41 8.12 17.19
N ALA A 101 18.48 7.77 18.10
CA ALA A 101 18.19 8.60 19.27
C ALA A 101 19.44 8.80 20.16
N ASP A 102 20.26 7.76 20.33
CA ASP A 102 21.52 7.85 21.08
C ASP A 102 22.56 8.75 20.39
N LEU A 103 22.57 8.78 19.05
CA LEU A 103 23.52 9.56 18.24
C LEU A 103 23.12 11.02 18.02
N GLU A 104 21.83 11.36 18.07
CA GLU A 104 21.31 12.72 17.80
C GLU A 104 21.91 13.82 18.70
N GLY A 105 22.53 13.46 19.83
CA GLY A 105 23.24 14.38 20.72
C GLY A 105 24.77 14.45 20.58
N SER A 106 25.40 13.55 19.81
CA SER A 106 26.86 13.36 19.84
C SER A 106 27.56 13.46 18.49
N GLU A 107 26.92 13.02 17.40
CA GLU A 107 27.61 12.89 16.11
C GLU A 107 26.74 13.34 14.92
N ASP A 108 27.38 13.94 13.92
CA ASP A 108 26.74 14.29 12.65
C ASP A 108 26.67 13.05 11.76
N ILE A 109 25.55 12.33 11.84
CA ILE A 109 25.26 11.09 11.11
C ILE A 109 25.46 11.27 9.60
N GLU A 110 25.07 12.41 9.03
CA GLU A 110 25.17 12.67 7.59
C GLU A 110 26.64 12.83 7.16
N LYS A 111 27.45 13.54 7.95
CA LYS A 111 28.90 13.63 7.69
C LYS A 111 29.56 12.26 7.75
N LEU A 112 29.20 11.43 8.72
CA LEU A 112 29.75 10.08 8.86
C LEU A 112 29.35 9.18 7.70
N ALA A 113 28.09 9.19 7.26
CA ALA A 113 27.62 8.46 6.08
C ALA A 113 28.39 8.88 4.82
N LYS A 114 28.52 10.19 4.56
CA LYS A 114 29.31 10.72 3.43
C LYS A 114 30.77 10.28 3.49
N SER A 115 31.36 10.23 4.69
CA SER A 115 32.74 9.77 4.88
C SER A 115 32.91 8.28 4.54
N TYR A 116 31.92 7.45 4.91
CA TYR A 116 31.90 6.02 4.59
C TYR A 116 31.83 5.80 3.08
N ASP A 117 30.92 6.48 2.38
CA ASP A 117 30.76 6.35 0.93
C ASP A 117 32.02 6.76 0.17
N ARG A 118 32.67 7.85 0.60
CA ARG A 118 33.96 8.29 0.02
C ARG A 118 35.03 7.20 0.17
N ARG A 119 35.15 6.59 1.36
CA ARG A 119 36.10 5.48 1.59
C ARG A 119 35.77 4.24 0.77
N LYS A 120 34.49 3.91 0.62
CA LYS A 120 34.04 2.76 -0.18
C LYS A 120 34.36 2.95 -1.67
N LYS A 121 34.11 4.14 -2.23
CA LYS A 121 34.42 4.47 -3.63
C LYS A 121 35.93 4.41 -3.93
N GLY A 122 36.77 4.85 -2.98
CA GLY A 122 38.24 4.82 -3.11
C GLY A 122 38.89 3.43 -3.14
N ARG A 123 38.13 2.36 -2.85
CA ARG A 123 38.61 0.96 -2.87
C ARG A 123 38.28 0.21 -4.16
N GLY A 124 37.80 0.91 -5.19
CA GLY A 124 37.63 0.35 -6.54
C GLY A 124 38.98 -0.05 -7.15
N ARG A 125 39.28 -1.35 -7.10
CA ARG A 125 40.30 -2.13 -7.84
C ARG A 125 41.31 -1.33 -8.69
N LYS A 126 42.57 -1.29 -8.27
CA LYS A 126 43.69 -1.38 -9.24
C LYS A 126 43.63 -2.80 -9.82
N ILE A 127 43.02 -2.96 -10.98
CA ILE A 127 43.25 -4.14 -11.80
C ILE A 127 44.58 -3.84 -12.51
N GLU A 128 45.69 -4.32 -11.94
CA GLU A 128 46.95 -4.39 -12.70
C GLU A 128 46.72 -5.39 -13.84
N LYS A 129 46.95 -4.92 -15.07
CA LYS A 129 46.81 -5.70 -16.31
C LYS A 129 47.99 -6.65 -16.48
#